data_AF-T2JX48-F1
#
_entry.id   AF-T2JX48-F1
#
_cell.length_a   1.000
_cell.length_b   1.000
_cell.length_c   1.000
_cell.angle_alpha   90.00
_cell.angle_beta   90.00
_cell.angle_gamma   90.00
#
_symmetry.space_group_name_H-M   'P 1'
#
loop_
_entity.id
_entity.type
_entity.pdbx_description
1 polymer ?
#
loop_
_entity_poly.entity_id
_entity_poly.type
_entity_poly.pdbx_seq_one_letter_code
_entity_poly.pdbx_strand_id
1 'polypeptide(L)'
;MNSSSISLFQQRLSSLQLPTFLHAFKQQLLTYLHNEVSLVSDHTLLPTTDVLESLFGRYKYFSQRSPLKELRSLLLTIPLSTVNFTNQYITDALTTIRADDLSQWVHHTFGQSMLSKRQAFFST
;
A
#
# COMPACT_ATOMS: atom_id res chain seq x y z
N MET A 1 -5.83 -7.27 -6.49
CA MET A 1 -6.74 -7.04 -7.62
C MET A 1 -8.09 -7.61 -7.23
N ASN A 2 -9.14 -6.79 -7.28
CA ASN A 2 -10.53 -7.23 -7.13
C ASN A 2 -11.26 -7.03 -8.48
N SER A 3 -12.48 -7.54 -8.61
CA SER A 3 -13.30 -7.44 -9.83
C SER A 3 -13.42 -5.99 -10.34
N SER A 4 -13.53 -5.03 -9.42
CA SER A 4 -13.60 -3.58 -9.69
C SER A 4 -12.29 -3.01 -10.26
N SER A 5 -11.14 -3.56 -9.88
CA SER A 5 -9.83 -3.16 -10.40
C SER A 5 -9.66 -3.60 -11.86
N ILE A 6 -10.24 -4.75 -12.23
CA ILE A 6 -10.18 -5.29 -13.60
C ILE A 6 -11.04 -4.46 -14.53
N SER A 7 -12.25 -4.09 -14.11
CA SER A 7 -13.12 -3.23 -14.93
C SER A 7 -12.48 -1.86 -15.15
N LEU A 8 -11.83 -1.29 -14.13
CA LEU A 8 -11.09 -0.03 -14.25
C LEU A 8 -9.87 -0.16 -15.18
N PHE A 9 -9.13 -1.27 -15.08
CA PHE A 9 -8.00 -1.55 -15.97
C PHE A 9 -8.47 -1.71 -17.41
N GLN A 10 -9.55 -2.46 -17.66
CA GLN A 10 -10.16 -2.61 -18.98
C GLN A 10 -10.60 -1.26 -19.56
N GLN A 11 -11.25 -0.41 -18.77
CA GLN A 11 -11.66 0.93 -19.19
C GLN A 11 -10.46 1.80 -19.60
N ARG A 12 -9.40 1.82 -18.79
CA ARG A 12 -8.16 2.57 -19.10
C ARG A 12 -7.44 2.01 -20.33
N LEU A 13 -7.36 0.69 -20.47
CA LEU A 13 -6.73 0.03 -21.61
C LEU A 13 -7.56 0.16 -22.90
N SER A 14 -8.84 0.51 -22.78
CA SER A 14 -9.69 0.88 -23.93
C SER A 14 -9.49 2.33 -24.35
N SER A 15 -9.16 3.21 -23.41
CA SER A 15 -8.86 4.63 -23.69
C SER A 15 -7.48 4.87 -24.32
N LEU A 16 -6.58 3.88 -24.25
CA LEU A 16 -5.27 3.93 -24.90
C LEU A 16 -5.41 3.54 -26.38
N GLN A 17 -4.95 4.40 -27.29
CA GLN A 17 -4.81 4.04 -28.71
C GLN A 17 -3.64 3.07 -28.86
N LEU A 18 -3.94 1.78 -28.92
CA LEU A 18 -2.94 0.75 -29.12
C LEU A 18 -2.75 0.43 -30.61
N PRO A 19 -1.51 0.27 -31.07
CA PRO A 19 -1.21 -0.29 -32.38
C PRO A 19 -1.87 -1.66 -32.60
N THR A 20 -2.32 -1.95 -33.81
CA THR A 20 -3.07 -3.16 -34.17
C THR A 20 -2.35 -4.46 -33.81
N PHE A 21 -1.01 -4.48 -33.88
CA PHE A 21 -0.20 -5.66 -33.54
C PHE A 21 -0.24 -6.02 -32.04
N LEU A 22 -0.59 -5.08 -31.15
CA LEU A 22 -0.72 -5.32 -29.71
C LEU A 22 -2.11 -5.83 -29.31
N HIS A 23 -3.07 -5.90 -30.23
CA HIS A 23 -4.42 -6.38 -29.90
C HIS A 23 -4.44 -7.84 -29.47
N ALA A 24 -3.67 -8.71 -30.13
CA ALA A 24 -3.56 -10.12 -29.75
C ALA A 24 -2.98 -10.27 -28.34
N PHE A 25 -1.93 -9.50 -28.03
CA PHE A 25 -1.33 -9.47 -26.70
C PHE A 25 -2.30 -8.91 -25.64
N LYS A 26 -3.04 -7.85 -25.95
CA LYS A 26 -4.10 -7.29 -25.09
C LYS A 26 -5.14 -8.36 -24.75
N GLN A 27 -5.58 -9.15 -25.73
CA GLN A 27 -6.56 -10.21 -25.48
C GLN A 27 -5.98 -11.31 -24.61
N GLN A 28 -4.75 -11.77 -24.88
CA GLN A 28 -4.08 -12.76 -24.03
C GLN A 28 -3.93 -12.29 -22.57
N LEU A 29 -3.54 -11.03 -22.37
CA LEU A 29 -3.40 -10.42 -21.05
C LEU A 29 -4.75 -10.35 -20.32
N LEU A 30 -5.81 -9.92 -20.99
CA LEU A 30 -7.15 -9.86 -20.39
C LEU A 30 -7.67 -11.26 -20.01
N THR A 31 -7.47 -12.26 -20.87
CA THR A 31 -7.85 -13.64 -20.58
C THR A 31 -7.07 -14.19 -19.39
N TYR A 32 -5.76 -13.94 -19.32
CA TYR A 32 -4.93 -14.33 -18.18
C TYR A 32 -5.43 -13.70 -16.87
N LEU A 33 -5.66 -12.38 -16.85
CA LEU A 33 -6.15 -11.69 -15.66
C LEU A 33 -7.54 -12.17 -15.22
N HIS A 34 -8.42 -12.49 -16.18
CA HIS A 34 -9.75 -13.02 -15.87
C HIS A 34 -9.66 -14.40 -15.23
N ASN A 35 -8.82 -15.28 -15.77
CA ASN A 35 -8.61 -16.64 -15.24
C ASN A 35 -8.00 -16.61 -13.84
N GLU A 36 -6.93 -15.85 -13.62
CA GLU A 36 -6.26 -15.75 -12.31
C GLU A 36 -7.16 -15.15 -11.22
N VAL A 37 -7.99 -14.16 -11.56
CA VAL A 37 -8.88 -13.53 -10.57
C VAL A 37 -10.10 -14.39 -10.27
N SER A 38 -10.58 -15.19 -11.24
CA SER A 38 -11.67 -16.14 -11.00
C SER A 38 -11.33 -17.22 -9.96
N LEU A 39 -10.04 -17.49 -9.75
CA LEU A 39 -9.54 -18.46 -8.76
C LEU A 39 -9.51 -17.92 -7.32
N VAL A 40 -9.61 -16.60 -7.13
CA VAL A 40 -9.47 -15.95 -5.82
C VAL A 40 -10.68 -15.03 -5.60
N SER A 41 -11.81 -15.64 -5.25
CA SER A 41 -13.12 -14.98 -5.23
C SER A 41 -13.29 -13.91 -4.14
N ASP A 42 -12.48 -13.90 -3.08
CA ASP A 42 -12.71 -13.04 -1.90
C ASP A 42 -11.50 -12.20 -1.43
N HIS A 43 -10.34 -12.31 -2.09
CA HIS A 43 -9.14 -11.63 -1.62
C HIS A 43 -8.47 -10.80 -2.72
N THR A 44 -7.95 -9.65 -2.32
CA THR A 44 -7.19 -8.75 -3.19
C THR A 44 -5.91 -9.45 -3.64
N LEU A 45 -5.90 -9.99 -4.87
CA LEU A 45 -4.74 -10.65 -5.46
C LEU A 45 -3.53 -9.70 -5.49
N LEU A 46 -2.41 -10.08 -4.87
CA LEU A 46 -1.12 -9.43 -5.06
C LEU A 46 -0.53 -9.97 -6.37
N PRO A 47 -0.49 -9.17 -7.44
CA PRO A 47 -0.35 -9.74 -8.78
C PRO A 47 1.05 -10.26 -9.08
N THR A 48 2.10 -9.79 -8.40
CA THR A 48 3.47 -10.29 -8.61
C THR A 48 4.40 -9.92 -7.44
N THR A 49 5.38 -10.80 -7.19
CA THR A 49 6.53 -10.54 -6.31
C THR A 49 7.24 -9.23 -6.65
N ASP A 50 7.32 -8.84 -7.92
CA ASP A 50 7.95 -7.59 -8.36
C ASP A 50 7.23 -6.34 -7.83
N VAL A 51 5.90 -6.38 -7.66
CA VAL A 51 5.13 -5.27 -7.07
C VAL A 51 5.41 -5.17 -5.58
N LEU A 52 5.50 -6.31 -4.88
CA LEU A 52 5.94 -6.34 -3.48
C LEU A 52 7.39 -5.86 -3.36
N GLU A 53 8.27 -6.28 -4.24
CA GLU A 53 9.67 -5.87 -4.25
C GLU A 53 9.81 -4.37 -4.55
N SER A 54 9.01 -3.83 -5.46
CA SER A 54 8.95 -2.38 -5.73
C SER A 54 8.43 -1.60 -4.51
N LEU A 55 7.41 -2.11 -3.82
CA LEU A 55 6.89 -1.54 -2.57
C LEU A 55 7.95 -1.55 -1.46
N PHE A 56 8.64 -2.67 -1.28
CA PHE A 56 9.74 -2.78 -0.32
C PHE A 56 10.96 -1.95 -0.73
N GLY A 57 11.21 -1.76 -2.03
CA GLY A 57 12.22 -0.86 -2.56
C GLY A 57 11.92 0.60 -2.22
N ARG A 58 10.67 1.04 -2.43
CA ARG A 58 10.21 2.37 -2.00
C ARG A 58 10.30 2.54 -0.48
N TYR A 59 9.89 1.53 0.28
CA TYR A 59 10.05 1.51 1.74
C TYR A 59 11.52 1.71 2.15
N LYS A 60 12.46 0.97 1.56
CA LYS A 60 13.90 1.13 1.84
C LYS A 60 14.41 2.52 1.46
N TYR A 61 13.94 3.08 0.35
CA TYR A 61 14.30 4.44 -0.06
C TYR A 61 13.83 5.50 0.95
N PHE A 62 12.59 5.39 1.44
CA PHE A 62 12.09 6.27 2.50
C PHE A 62 12.82 6.01 3.83
N SER A 63 13.16 4.77 4.15
CA SER A 63 13.86 4.41 5.39
C SER A 63 15.29 4.91 5.44
N GLN A 64 15.99 5.02 4.31
CA GLN A 64 17.37 5.52 4.26
C GLN A 64 17.48 7.00 4.61
N ARG A 65 16.40 7.78 4.43
CA ARG A 65 16.36 9.23 4.67
C ARG A 65 15.94 9.59 6.10
N SER A 66 15.57 8.60 6.91
CA SER A 66 15.13 8.78 8.30
C SER A 66 15.94 7.87 9.22
N PRO A 67 16.63 8.39 10.26
CA PRO A 67 17.34 7.57 11.23
C PRO A 67 16.32 6.80 12.09
N LEU A 68 15.84 5.67 11.59
CA LEU A 68 14.64 5.03 12.13
C LEU A 68 14.92 4.15 13.33
N LYS A 69 14.64 4.73 14.50
CA LYS A 69 14.45 4.00 15.76
C LYS A 69 13.11 3.24 15.82
N GLU A 70 12.22 3.35 14.83
CA GLU A 70 10.91 2.70 14.86
C GLU A 70 10.51 2.10 13.51
N LEU A 71 11.00 0.89 13.25
CA LEU A 71 10.68 0.09 12.06
C LEU A 71 9.16 -0.19 11.91
N ARG A 72 8.40 -0.13 13.02
CA ARG A 72 6.95 -0.38 13.07
C ARG A 72 6.09 0.76 12.52
N SER A 73 6.40 2.01 12.85
CA SER A 73 5.67 3.16 12.29
C SER A 73 5.97 3.33 10.81
N LEU A 74 7.16 2.92 10.36
CA LEU A 74 7.53 2.92 8.94
C LEU A 74 6.79 1.86 8.11
N LEU A 75 6.25 0.80 8.72
CA LEU A 75 5.40 -0.17 8.01
C LEU A 75 4.13 0.51 7.47
N LEU A 76 3.60 1.52 8.18
CA LEU A 76 2.46 2.32 7.72
C LEU A 76 2.80 3.17 6.50
N THR A 77 4.08 3.45 6.24
CA THR A 77 4.49 4.13 5.01
C THR A 77 4.29 3.27 3.77
N ILE A 78 4.18 1.94 3.89
CA ILE A 78 3.93 1.04 2.75
C ILE A 78 2.53 1.27 2.17
N PRO A 79 1.42 1.14 2.93
CA PRO A 79 0.10 1.48 2.41
C PRO A 79 -0.02 2.97 2.09
N LEU A 80 0.68 3.87 2.80
CA LEU A 80 0.71 5.28 2.41
C LEU A 80 1.36 5.51 1.02
N SER A 81 2.31 4.68 0.61
CA SER A 81 2.97 4.79 -0.71
C SER A 81 2.08 4.39 -1.89
N THR A 82 0.91 3.79 -1.63
CA THR A 82 -0.08 3.44 -2.66
C THR A 82 -1.21 4.45 -2.78
N VAL A 83 -1.25 5.45 -1.88
CA VAL A 83 -2.29 6.49 -1.86
C VAL A 83 -1.76 7.79 -2.46
N ASN A 84 -2.59 8.47 -3.25
CA ASN A 84 -2.27 9.81 -3.74
C ASN A 84 -2.51 10.83 -2.61
N PHE A 85 -1.43 11.40 -2.09
CA PHE A 85 -1.49 12.50 -1.13
C PHE A 85 -1.98 13.77 -1.80
N THR A 86 -3.23 14.13 -1.55
CA THR A 86 -3.79 15.46 -1.88
C THR A 86 -3.88 16.31 -0.63
N ASN A 87 -3.88 17.63 -0.77
CA ASN A 87 -4.04 18.54 0.38
C ASN A 87 -5.33 18.25 1.14
N GLN A 88 -6.42 17.97 0.42
CA GLN A 88 -7.71 17.58 1.00
C GLN A 88 -7.59 16.33 1.89
N TYR A 89 -6.91 15.29 1.41
CA TYR A 89 -6.72 14.03 2.14
C TYR A 89 -5.96 14.25 3.46
N ILE A 90 -4.95 15.13 3.47
CA ILE A 90 -4.20 15.47 4.68
C ILE A 90 -5.07 16.26 5.65
N THR A 91 -5.81 17.25 5.17
CA THR A 91 -6.73 18.04 6.00
C THR A 91 -7.77 17.15 6.67
N ASP A 92 -8.44 16.29 5.90
CA ASP A 92 -9.47 15.40 6.40
C ASP A 92 -8.91 14.43 7.46
N ALA A 93 -7.71 13.89 7.26
CA ALA A 93 -7.06 13.02 8.23
C ALA A 93 -6.76 13.74 9.56
N LEU A 94 -6.27 14.98 9.50
CA LEU A 94 -5.93 15.78 10.67
C LEU A 94 -7.16 16.27 11.45
N THR A 95 -8.30 16.48 10.77
CA THR A 95 -9.53 16.95 11.43
C THR A 95 -10.41 15.81 11.94
N THR A 96 -10.24 14.59 11.43
CA THR A 96 -11.11 13.45 11.76
C THR A 96 -10.57 12.62 12.93
N ILE A 97 -9.25 12.50 13.05
CA ILE A 97 -8.62 11.59 14.02
C ILE A 97 -8.01 12.40 15.16
N ARG A 98 -8.43 12.11 16.40
CA ARG A 98 -7.80 12.69 17.59
C ARG A 98 -6.43 12.07 17.83
N ALA A 99 -5.49 12.87 18.30
CA ALA A 99 -4.15 12.41 18.64
C ALA A 99 -4.14 11.31 19.73
N ASP A 100 -5.08 11.36 20.67
CA ASP A 100 -5.23 10.37 21.73
C ASP A 100 -5.62 8.99 21.17
N ASP A 101 -6.63 8.97 20.29
CA ASP A 101 -7.13 7.74 19.66
C ASP A 101 -6.04 7.12 18.77
N LEU A 102 -5.30 7.96 18.04
CA LEU A 102 -4.14 7.52 17.25
C LEU A 102 -3.06 6.89 18.14
N SER A 103 -2.75 7.51 19.27
CA SER A 103 -1.72 7.01 20.20
C SER A 103 -2.11 5.68 20.83
N GLN A 104 -3.39 5.52 21.21
CA GLN A 104 -3.91 4.24 21.71
C GLN A 104 -3.88 3.15 20.64
N TRP A 105 -4.30 3.47 19.40
CA TRP A 105 -4.27 2.53 18.30
C TRP A 105 -2.84 2.08 17.95
N VAL A 106 -1.87 3.00 17.96
CA VAL A 106 -0.45 2.68 17.74
C VAL A 106 0.05 1.75 18.84
N HIS A 107 -0.28 2.04 20.10
CA HIS A 107 0.12 1.20 21.24
C HIS A 107 -0.49 -0.20 21.16
N HIS A 108 -1.78 -0.31 20.82
CA HIS A 108 -2.47 -1.59 20.67
C HIS A 108 -1.92 -2.41 19.50
N THR A 109 -1.73 -1.78 18.33
CA THR A 109 -1.35 -2.46 17.09
C THR A 109 0.12 -2.85 17.04
N PHE A 110 1.00 -1.95 17.52
CA PHE A 110 2.44 -2.13 17.42
C PHE A 110 3.12 -2.43 18.75
N GLY A 111 2.44 -2.25 19.89
CA GLY A 111 3.03 -2.40 21.22
C GLY A 111 4.05 -1.31 21.56
N GLN A 112 4.67 -1.41 22.74
CA GLN A 112 5.71 -0.46 23.17
C GLN A 112 6.94 -0.48 22.25
N SER A 113 7.46 0.71 21.94
CA SER A 113 8.72 0.85 21.19
C SER A 113 9.92 0.50 22.06
N MET A 114 11.04 0.11 21.43
CA MET A 114 12.29 -0.22 22.13
C MET A 114 12.84 0.98 22.91
N LEU A 115 12.64 2.20 22.41
CA LEU A 115 13.01 3.43 23.11
C LEU A 115 12.18 3.60 24.38
N SER A 116 10.86 3.42 24.27
CA SER A 116 9.93 3.55 25.40
C SER A 116 10.22 2.50 26.49
N LYS A 117 10.56 1.26 26.09
CA LYS A 117 11.04 0.23 27.04
C LYS A 117 12.34 0.63 27.74
N ARG A 118 13.31 1.19 27.02
CA ARG A 118 14.59 1.65 27.60
C ARG A 118 14.36 2.81 28.56
N GLN A 119 13.55 3.80 28.19
CA GLN A 119 13.21 4.92 29.07
C GLN A 119 12.56 4.44 30.35
N ALA A 120 11.57 3.54 30.27
CA ALA A 120 10.93 2.93 31.44
C ALA A 120 11.93 2.22 32.35
N PHE A 121 12.90 1.52 31.76
CA PHE A 121 13.97 0.81 32.48
C PHE A 121 14.95 1.77 33.18
N PHE A 122 15.22 2.95 32.62
CA PHE A 122 16.10 3.96 33.21
C PHE A 122 15.38 4.94 34.16
N SER A 123 14.04 4.90 34.22
CA SER A 123 13.22 5.65 35.16
C SER A 123 12.83 4.86 36.42
N THR A 124 13.41 3.66 36.60
CA THR A 124 13.34 2.85 37.83
C THR A 124 14.67 2.95 38.56
#